data_AF-A0A1W5D908-F1
#
_entry.id   AF-A0A1W5D908-F1
#
_cell.length_a   1.000
_cell.length_b   1.000
_cell.length_c   1.000
_cell.angle_alpha   90.00
_cell.angle_beta   90.00
_cell.angle_gamma   90.00
#
_symmetry.space_group_name_H-M   'P 1'
#
loop_
_entity.id
_entity.type
_entity.pdbx_description
1 polymer ?
#
loop_
_entity_poly.entity_id
_entity_poly.type
_entity_poly.pdbx_seq_one_letter_code
_entity_poly.pdbx_strand_id
1 'polypeptide(L)'
;MPSPKPPLLPLTPHISPSSIFIAPPALLSPPTQTYHIFFLPGNPGLLSYYHGFLTRLSERLSSRADGARVFVGVRVGWLLRLPHFALVVGFLARVLMFFVSETVLAGLLKLVLDFPDDAAGTTAKFLKSPMGVRQALYMAKDEMNEITEDRWDKDIWGAATESERPRPKLIFYFGKRDHWVADHTRDELIAARAYREGGEEWKPRMLIDEEGIPHSFPIKHGAQVAEIVAGFVDEIIRADKP
;
A
#
# COMPACT_ATOMS: atom_id res chain seq x y z
N MET A 1 -21.65 -32.82 -4.14
CA MET A 1 -21.30 -32.08 -5.38
C MET A 1 -19.78 -31.99 -5.46
N PRO A 2 -19.16 -32.00 -6.65
CA PRO A 2 -17.73 -31.69 -6.77
C PRO A 2 -17.49 -30.23 -6.36
N SER A 3 -16.37 -29.96 -5.69
CA SER A 3 -15.94 -28.60 -5.33
C SER A 3 -15.80 -27.72 -6.58
N PRO A 4 -16.19 -26.43 -6.55
CA PRO A 4 -15.90 -25.54 -7.66
C PRO A 4 -14.38 -25.46 -7.88
N LYS A 5 -13.93 -25.70 -9.12
CA LYS A 5 -12.52 -25.49 -9.47
C LYS A 5 -12.16 -24.02 -9.22
N PRO A 6 -11.00 -23.71 -8.62
CA PRO A 6 -10.54 -22.33 -8.51
C PRO A 6 -10.38 -21.73 -9.92
N PRO A 7 -10.62 -20.42 -10.10
CA PRO A 7 -10.44 -19.76 -11.38
C PRO A 7 -8.97 -19.87 -11.82
N LEU A 8 -8.76 -20.16 -13.10
CA LEU A 8 -7.41 -20.23 -13.67
C LEU A 8 -6.79 -18.82 -13.65
N LEU A 9 -5.61 -18.70 -13.04
CA LEU A 9 -4.84 -17.46 -13.07
C LEU A 9 -4.46 -17.13 -14.53
N PRO A 10 -4.56 -15.86 -14.98
CA PRO A 10 -4.17 -15.48 -16.33
C PRO A 10 -2.70 -15.83 -16.60
N LEU A 11 -2.46 -16.62 -17.64
CA LEU A 11 -1.12 -17.13 -18.00
C LEU A 11 -0.21 -16.06 -18.64
N THR A 12 -0.71 -14.86 -18.89
CA THR A 12 0.01 -13.76 -19.51
C THR A 12 0.14 -12.55 -18.57
N PRO A 13 1.31 -11.89 -18.53
CA PRO A 13 1.49 -10.66 -17.77
C PRO A 13 0.54 -9.59 -18.32
N HIS A 14 -0.17 -8.92 -17.42
CA HIS A 14 -1.17 -7.91 -17.78
C HIS A 14 -1.26 -6.83 -16.71
N ILE A 15 -1.57 -5.61 -17.13
CA ILE A 15 -1.82 -4.46 -16.27
C ILE A 15 -3.27 -4.01 -16.48
N SER A 16 -4.05 -3.95 -15.39
CA SER A 16 -5.43 -3.46 -15.37
C SER A 16 -5.64 -2.54 -14.15
N PRO A 17 -6.76 -1.79 -14.08
CA PRO A 17 -7.06 -0.93 -12.93
C PRO A 17 -7.25 -1.67 -11.60
N SER A 18 -7.59 -2.97 -11.64
CA SER A 18 -7.92 -3.80 -10.47
C SER A 18 -7.02 -5.02 -10.28
N SER A 19 -6.22 -5.37 -11.29
CA SER A 19 -5.22 -6.45 -11.24
C SER A 19 -3.95 -6.03 -11.99
N ILE A 20 -2.79 -6.42 -11.48
CA ILE A 20 -1.60 -6.58 -12.31
C ILE A 20 -1.10 -8.00 -12.04
N PHE A 21 -0.77 -8.71 -13.10
CA PHE A 21 0.02 -9.93 -13.05
C PHE A 21 1.35 -9.66 -13.73
N ILE A 22 2.45 -9.91 -13.01
CA ILE A 22 3.78 -10.04 -13.60
C ILE A 22 4.05 -11.54 -13.64
N ALA A 23 4.47 -12.03 -14.79
CA ALA A 23 4.91 -13.42 -14.92
C ALA A 23 6.37 -13.51 -14.47
N PRO A 24 6.73 -14.45 -13.58
CA PRO A 24 8.12 -14.68 -13.24
C PRO A 24 8.92 -15.10 -14.49
N PRO A 25 10.23 -14.78 -14.56
CA PRO A 25 11.09 -15.31 -15.62
C PRO A 25 11.11 -16.84 -15.57
N ALA A 26 11.24 -17.49 -16.72
CA ALA A 26 11.23 -18.95 -16.82
C ALA A 26 12.43 -19.56 -16.07
N LEU A 27 12.17 -20.10 -14.87
CA LEU A 27 13.19 -20.69 -14.02
C LEU A 27 13.74 -21.98 -14.67
N LEU A 28 15.06 -22.04 -14.82
CA LEU A 28 15.79 -23.20 -15.37
C LEU A 28 15.78 -24.43 -14.45
N SER A 29 15.22 -24.31 -13.24
CA SER A 29 15.09 -25.36 -12.23
C SER A 29 13.93 -25.03 -11.29
N PRO A 30 13.23 -26.02 -10.71
CA PRO A 30 12.22 -25.75 -9.70
C PRO A 30 12.85 -25.07 -8.46
N PRO A 31 12.22 -24.04 -7.88
CA PRO A 31 12.75 -23.36 -6.70
C PRO A 31 12.75 -24.28 -5.49
N THR A 32 13.79 -24.19 -4.65
CA THR A 32 13.92 -24.99 -3.42
C THR A 32 12.98 -24.50 -2.30
N GLN A 33 12.55 -23.25 -2.35
CA GLN A 33 11.61 -22.63 -1.42
C GLN A 33 10.86 -21.50 -2.15
N THR A 34 9.56 -21.35 -1.86
CA THR A 34 8.69 -20.34 -2.49
C THR A 34 8.13 -19.43 -1.41
N TYR A 35 8.27 -18.11 -1.58
CA TYR A 35 7.73 -17.10 -0.68
C TYR A 35 6.47 -16.47 -1.27
N HIS A 36 5.45 -16.20 -0.44
CA HIS A 36 4.23 -15.51 -0.85
C HIS A 36 4.18 -14.12 -0.23
N ILE A 37 4.32 -13.08 -1.06
CA ILE A 37 4.40 -11.68 -0.62
C ILE A 37 3.04 -10.99 -0.81
N PHE A 38 2.38 -10.62 0.28
CA PHE A 38 1.12 -9.88 0.27
C PHE A 38 1.36 -8.38 0.47
N PHE A 39 1.29 -7.58 -0.61
CA PHE A 39 1.32 -6.12 -0.48
C PHE A 39 -0.05 -5.58 -0.09
N LEU A 40 -0.14 -4.92 1.06
CA LEU A 40 -1.31 -4.18 1.52
C LEU A 40 -1.04 -2.66 1.60
N PRO A 41 -2.08 -1.83 1.43
CA PRO A 41 -2.06 -0.36 1.47
C PRO A 41 -2.87 0.23 2.64
N GLY A 42 -3.21 1.53 2.53
CA GLY A 42 -4.53 2.06 2.92
C GLY A 42 -5.53 2.25 1.74
N ASN A 43 -6.48 3.18 1.87
CA ASN A 43 -7.63 3.35 0.96
C ASN A 43 -7.40 4.44 -0.12
N PRO A 44 -7.68 4.24 -1.44
CA PRO A 44 -9.00 3.79 -1.89
C PRO A 44 -8.98 2.80 -3.09
N GLY A 45 -7.84 2.16 -3.40
CA GLY A 45 -7.74 1.11 -4.41
C GLY A 45 -7.25 1.50 -5.81
N LEU A 46 -6.34 2.47 -5.96
CA LEU A 46 -5.78 2.88 -7.27
C LEU A 46 -4.43 2.20 -7.62
N LEU A 47 -4.51 1.05 -8.31
CA LEU A 47 -3.37 0.17 -8.63
C LEU A 47 -2.24 0.84 -9.40
N SER A 48 -2.57 1.61 -10.43
CA SER A 48 -1.58 2.21 -11.32
C SER A 48 -0.65 3.22 -10.64
N TYR A 49 -1.03 3.85 -9.51
CA TYR A 49 -0.08 4.66 -8.72
C TYR A 49 1.12 3.84 -8.23
N TYR A 50 0.90 2.55 -7.94
CA TYR A 50 1.92 1.65 -7.43
C TYR A 50 2.64 0.90 -8.54
N HIS A 51 2.38 1.22 -9.82
CA HIS A 51 3.05 0.55 -10.92
C HIS A 51 4.57 0.73 -10.86
N GLY A 52 5.08 1.95 -10.67
CA GLY A 52 6.53 2.19 -10.55
C GLY A 52 7.18 1.46 -9.37
N PHE A 53 6.54 1.50 -8.19
CA PHE A 53 6.99 0.76 -7.00
C PHE A 53 6.94 -0.76 -7.19
N LEU A 54 5.79 -1.31 -7.60
CA LEU A 54 5.59 -2.75 -7.70
C LEU A 54 6.37 -3.36 -8.86
N THR A 55 6.52 -2.66 -9.99
CA THR A 55 7.36 -3.14 -11.10
C THR A 55 8.82 -3.09 -10.70
N ARG A 56 9.32 -2.04 -10.04
CA ARG A 56 10.72 -2.01 -9.58
C ARG A 56 11.00 -3.03 -8.47
N LEU A 57 10.07 -3.20 -7.54
CA LEU A 57 10.16 -4.22 -6.50
C LEU A 57 10.11 -5.62 -7.11
N SER A 58 9.32 -5.84 -8.17
CA SER A 58 9.35 -7.08 -8.96
C SER A 58 10.69 -7.23 -9.69
N GLU A 59 11.22 -6.25 -10.41
CA GLU A 59 12.54 -6.37 -11.06
C GLU A 59 13.64 -6.81 -10.07
N ARG A 60 13.61 -6.29 -8.84
CA ARG A 60 14.51 -6.73 -7.77
C ARG A 60 14.17 -8.13 -7.26
N LEU A 61 12.92 -8.38 -6.88
CA LEU A 61 12.51 -9.64 -6.27
C LEU A 61 12.40 -10.78 -7.27
N SER A 62 11.78 -10.61 -8.44
CA SER A 62 11.67 -11.55 -9.59
C SER A 62 13.02 -11.95 -10.20
N SER A 63 14.14 -11.34 -9.79
CA SER A 63 15.46 -11.98 -9.94
C SER A 63 15.60 -13.28 -9.11
N ARG A 64 14.60 -13.56 -8.25
CA ARG A 64 14.37 -14.70 -7.33
C ARG A 64 12.87 -15.10 -7.07
N ALA A 65 11.87 -14.23 -7.35
CA ALA A 65 10.38 -14.34 -7.35
C ALA A 65 9.59 -14.49 -5.99
N ASP A 66 8.29 -14.15 -5.77
CA ASP A 66 7.28 -13.12 -6.23
C ASP A 66 5.92 -13.28 -5.42
N GLY A 67 4.91 -12.38 -5.29
CA GLY A 67 4.69 -10.94 -5.60
C GLY A 67 3.18 -10.50 -5.75
N ALA A 68 2.49 -9.92 -4.73
CA ALA A 68 1.05 -9.48 -4.76
C ALA A 68 0.77 -7.97 -4.43
N ARG A 69 -0.51 -7.49 -4.32
CA ARG A 69 -0.92 -6.06 -4.59
C ARG A 69 -2.26 -5.47 -3.97
N VAL A 70 -2.29 -4.30 -3.24
CA VAL A 70 -3.42 -3.29 -3.07
C VAL A 70 -2.95 -1.81 -2.75
N PHE A 71 -3.79 -0.71 -2.69
CA PHE A 71 -3.39 0.75 -2.95
C PHE A 71 -4.10 1.99 -2.20
N VAL A 72 -3.42 3.11 -1.80
CA VAL A 72 -3.90 4.38 -1.05
C VAL A 72 -3.82 5.73 -1.87
N GLY A 73 -4.23 6.99 -1.51
CA GLY A 73 -5.21 7.61 -0.56
C GLY A 73 -5.09 9.16 -0.31
N VAL A 74 -6.05 9.82 0.41
CA VAL A 74 -5.98 11.17 1.10
C VAL A 74 -6.98 11.28 2.29
N ARG A 75 -6.56 11.84 3.47
CA ARG A 75 -7.39 12.03 4.69
C ARG A 75 -7.89 13.48 4.88
N VAL A 76 -9.21 13.72 4.95
CA VAL A 76 -9.82 15.05 5.26
C VAL A 76 -10.87 14.93 6.36
N GLY A 77 -10.46 15.20 7.60
CA GLY A 77 -11.13 14.76 8.82
C GLY A 77 -12.63 15.08 8.98
N TRP A 78 -12.92 16.21 9.63
CA TRP A 78 -14.24 16.58 10.14
C TRP A 78 -15.39 16.45 9.11
N LEU A 79 -15.11 16.70 7.84
CA LEU A 79 -16.10 16.74 6.76
C LEU A 79 -16.67 15.34 6.44
N LEU A 80 -15.86 14.27 6.55
CA LEU A 80 -16.26 12.89 6.27
C LEU A 80 -17.33 12.34 7.23
N ARG A 81 -17.42 12.89 8.45
CA ARG A 81 -18.34 12.41 9.49
C ARG A 81 -19.79 12.89 9.33
N LEU A 82 -20.06 13.85 8.45
CA LEU A 82 -21.41 14.39 8.23
C LEU A 82 -22.38 13.34 7.62
N PRO A 83 -23.66 13.30 8.03
CA PRO A 83 -24.64 12.38 7.49
C PRO A 83 -24.85 12.65 5.98
N HIS A 84 -25.00 11.57 5.21
CA HIS A 84 -25.13 11.59 3.74
C HIS A 84 -23.97 12.23 2.95
N PHE A 85 -22.89 12.70 3.58
CA PHE A 85 -21.79 13.42 2.92
C PHE A 85 -21.20 12.68 1.72
N ALA A 86 -20.85 11.40 1.89
CA ALA A 86 -20.32 10.57 0.80
C ALA A 86 -21.32 10.43 -0.38
N LEU A 87 -22.63 10.43 -0.10
CA LEU A 87 -23.68 10.39 -1.14
C LEU A 87 -23.76 11.73 -1.89
N VAL A 88 -23.78 12.84 -1.16
CA VAL A 88 -23.89 14.20 -1.73
C VAL A 88 -22.65 14.53 -2.56
N VAL A 89 -21.44 14.33 -2.03
CA VAL A 89 -20.21 14.59 -2.79
C VAL A 89 -20.01 13.57 -3.91
N GLY A 90 -20.38 12.30 -3.72
CA GLY A 90 -20.38 11.32 -4.81
C GLY A 90 -21.34 11.70 -5.95
N PHE A 91 -22.50 12.27 -5.65
CA PHE A 91 -23.44 12.79 -6.64
C PHE A 91 -22.92 14.06 -7.32
N LEU A 92 -22.44 15.05 -6.56
CA LEU A 92 -21.89 16.30 -7.11
C LEU A 92 -20.66 16.03 -7.98
N ALA A 93 -19.76 15.14 -7.56
CA ALA A 93 -18.62 14.70 -8.37
C ALA A 93 -19.09 14.03 -9.66
N ARG A 94 -20.11 13.16 -9.62
CA ARG A 94 -20.67 12.53 -10.81
C ARG A 94 -21.31 13.54 -11.78
N VAL A 95 -21.99 14.57 -11.27
CA VAL A 95 -22.56 15.64 -12.10
C VAL A 95 -21.46 16.51 -12.72
N LEU A 96 -20.46 16.93 -11.93
CA LEU A 96 -19.33 17.73 -12.42
C LEU A 96 -18.50 16.97 -13.48
N MET A 97 -18.16 15.72 -13.18
CA MET A 97 -17.33 14.85 -14.04
C MET A 97 -18.10 14.24 -15.23
N PHE A 98 -19.39 14.56 -15.39
CA PHE A 98 -20.14 14.31 -16.63
C PHE A 98 -19.74 15.32 -17.73
N PHE A 99 -19.58 16.60 -17.38
CA PHE A 99 -19.28 17.66 -18.34
C PHE A 99 -17.80 17.73 -18.75
N VAL A 100 -16.88 17.17 -17.94
CA VAL A 100 -15.43 17.18 -18.22
C VAL A 100 -15.00 15.86 -18.84
N SER A 101 -14.34 15.89 -20.00
CA SER A 101 -13.78 14.68 -20.63
C SER A 101 -12.56 14.15 -19.86
N GLU A 102 -12.26 12.85 -20.00
CA GLU A 102 -11.13 12.22 -19.29
C GLU A 102 -9.79 12.88 -19.66
N THR A 103 -9.59 13.19 -20.94
CA THR A 103 -8.37 13.85 -21.45
C THR A 103 -8.19 15.27 -20.89
N VAL A 104 -9.27 16.05 -20.80
CA VAL A 104 -9.23 17.41 -20.23
C VAL A 104 -8.95 17.35 -18.73
N LEU A 105 -9.59 16.41 -18.02
CA LEU A 105 -9.36 16.20 -16.59
C LEU A 105 -7.91 15.75 -16.31
N ALA A 106 -7.39 14.80 -17.07
CA ALA A 106 -5.99 14.36 -16.96
C ALA A 106 -5.02 15.53 -17.23
N GLY A 107 -5.22 16.31 -18.30
CA GLY A 107 -4.40 17.48 -18.60
C GLY A 107 -4.39 18.53 -17.49
N LEU A 108 -5.55 18.81 -16.88
CA LEU A 108 -5.66 19.70 -15.72
C LEU A 108 -4.94 19.13 -14.49
N LEU A 109 -5.04 17.82 -14.24
CA LEU A 109 -4.37 17.18 -13.11
C LEU A 109 -2.85 17.19 -13.26
N LYS A 110 -2.31 17.02 -14.48
CA LYS A 110 -0.88 17.25 -14.76
C LYS A 110 -0.47 18.69 -14.42
N LEU A 111 -1.24 19.67 -14.89
CA LEU A 111 -0.93 21.10 -14.73
C LEU A 111 -1.01 21.60 -13.28
N VAL A 112 -1.99 21.10 -12.50
CA VAL A 112 -2.30 21.61 -11.15
C VAL A 112 -1.61 20.82 -10.04
N LEU A 113 -1.36 19.51 -10.24
CA LEU A 113 -0.78 18.64 -9.21
C LEU A 113 0.64 18.15 -9.54
N ASP A 114 1.21 18.57 -10.68
CA ASP A 114 2.48 18.06 -11.22
C ASP A 114 2.52 16.52 -11.30
N PHE A 115 1.41 15.93 -11.74
CA PHE A 115 1.29 14.46 -11.89
C PHE A 115 1.90 13.99 -13.23
N PRO A 116 2.65 12.86 -13.24
CA PRO A 116 3.01 12.17 -14.48
C PRO A 116 1.75 11.65 -15.20
N ASP A 117 1.86 11.35 -16.50
CA ASP A 117 0.73 10.99 -17.38
C ASP A 117 -0.09 9.79 -16.89
N ASP A 118 0.57 8.79 -16.31
CA ASP A 118 -0.05 7.58 -15.77
C ASP A 118 -0.84 7.88 -14.48
N ALA A 119 -0.26 8.63 -13.55
CA ALA A 119 -0.94 9.08 -12.33
C ALA A 119 -2.11 10.02 -12.65
N ALA A 120 -1.93 10.96 -13.58
CA ALA A 120 -2.97 11.89 -14.01
C ALA A 120 -4.14 11.15 -14.69
N GLY A 121 -3.85 10.23 -15.61
CA GLY A 121 -4.86 9.38 -16.26
C GLY A 121 -5.59 8.46 -15.28
N THR A 122 -4.86 7.89 -14.30
CA THR A 122 -5.44 7.10 -13.20
C THR A 122 -6.42 7.92 -12.37
N THR A 123 -6.00 9.12 -11.97
CA THR A 123 -6.79 10.05 -11.15
C THR A 123 -8.06 10.49 -11.91
N ALA A 124 -7.93 10.80 -13.21
CA ALA A 124 -9.08 11.15 -14.05
C ALA A 124 -10.10 10.00 -14.17
N LYS A 125 -9.64 8.76 -14.39
CA LYS A 125 -10.48 7.55 -14.44
C LYS A 125 -11.19 7.29 -13.11
N PHE A 126 -10.50 7.48 -11.99
CA PHE A 126 -11.09 7.36 -10.66
C PHE A 126 -12.17 8.41 -10.39
N LEU A 127 -11.90 9.68 -10.69
CA LEU A 127 -12.86 10.79 -10.51
C LEU A 127 -14.09 10.65 -11.41
N LYS A 128 -13.93 10.08 -12.62
CA LYS A 128 -15.04 9.77 -13.53
C LYS A 128 -15.77 8.45 -13.21
N SER A 129 -15.28 7.66 -12.24
CA SER A 129 -15.93 6.41 -11.86
C SER A 129 -17.32 6.67 -11.24
N PRO A 130 -18.40 6.01 -11.71
CA PRO A 130 -19.76 6.22 -11.20
C PRO A 130 -19.96 5.96 -9.70
N MET A 131 -18.99 5.28 -9.06
CA MET A 131 -19.00 4.98 -7.62
C MET A 131 -17.65 5.18 -6.92
N GLY A 132 -16.53 5.34 -7.64
CA GLY A 132 -15.17 5.37 -7.04
C GLY A 132 -15.01 6.43 -5.95
N VAL A 133 -15.33 7.69 -6.27
CA VAL A 133 -15.32 8.79 -5.29
C VAL A 133 -16.21 8.48 -4.08
N ARG A 134 -17.41 7.93 -4.31
CA ARG A 134 -18.35 7.58 -3.24
C ARG A 134 -17.78 6.53 -2.28
N GLN A 135 -17.18 5.46 -2.81
CA GLN A 135 -16.60 4.40 -1.99
C GLN A 135 -15.34 4.86 -1.25
N ALA A 136 -14.50 5.70 -1.86
CA ALA A 136 -13.36 6.31 -1.19
C ALA A 136 -13.77 7.16 0.03
N LEU A 137 -14.86 7.93 -0.09
CA LEU A 137 -15.40 8.72 1.01
C LEU A 137 -16.05 7.86 2.11
N TYR A 138 -16.58 6.68 1.79
CA TYR A 138 -17.01 5.70 2.81
C TYR A 138 -15.80 5.10 3.54
N MET A 139 -14.82 4.56 2.81
CA MET A 139 -13.62 3.96 3.42
C MET A 139 -12.87 4.98 4.30
N ALA A 140 -12.67 6.21 3.83
CA ALA A 140 -12.02 7.26 4.62
C ALA A 140 -12.84 7.70 5.84
N LYS A 141 -14.18 7.64 5.79
CA LYS A 141 -15.04 7.88 6.96
C LYS A 141 -14.90 6.76 7.99
N ASP A 142 -14.84 5.50 7.56
CA ASP A 142 -14.83 4.35 8.46
C ASP A 142 -13.43 4.18 9.10
N GLU A 143 -12.36 4.38 8.31
CA GLU A 143 -10.97 4.55 8.77
C GLU A 143 -10.87 5.62 9.89
N MET A 144 -11.61 6.71 9.76
CA MET A 144 -11.68 7.79 10.73
C MET A 144 -12.43 7.47 12.04
N ASN A 145 -13.17 6.37 12.12
CA ASN A 145 -13.89 5.99 13.34
C ASN A 145 -13.20 4.80 14.03
N GLU A 146 -12.53 3.93 13.26
CA GLU A 146 -11.81 2.78 13.80
C GLU A 146 -10.33 3.04 14.09
N ILE A 147 -9.61 3.77 13.23
CA ILE A 147 -8.18 4.07 13.43
C ILE A 147 -8.03 5.31 14.30
N THR A 148 -8.17 5.09 15.62
CA THR A 148 -8.10 6.12 16.67
C THR A 148 -6.97 5.88 17.68
N GLU A 149 -6.87 4.66 18.20
CA GLU A 149 -5.98 4.29 19.31
C GLU A 149 -5.34 2.90 19.03
N ASP A 150 -4.22 2.58 19.68
CA ASP A 150 -3.58 1.27 19.59
C ASP A 150 -4.39 0.21 20.37
N ARG A 151 -5.41 -0.33 19.71
CA ARG A 151 -6.26 -1.42 20.22
C ARG A 151 -5.57 -2.80 20.15
N TRP A 152 -4.35 -2.88 19.63
CA TRP A 152 -3.68 -4.16 19.39
C TRP A 152 -2.87 -4.61 20.62
N ASP A 153 -3.13 -5.84 21.05
CA ASP A 153 -2.42 -6.50 22.13
C ASP A 153 -0.93 -6.74 21.81
N LYS A 154 -0.19 -7.19 22.81
CA LYS A 154 1.23 -7.53 22.63
C LYS A 154 1.45 -8.67 21.63
N ASP A 155 0.45 -9.50 21.35
CA ASP A 155 0.58 -10.71 20.53
C ASP A 155 0.55 -10.40 19.04
N ILE A 156 -0.17 -9.35 18.62
CA ILE A 156 0.03 -8.73 17.31
C ILE A 156 1.36 -7.95 17.23
N TRP A 157 1.80 -7.30 18.31
CA TRP A 157 3.07 -6.55 18.37
C TRP A 157 4.34 -7.42 18.55
N GLY A 158 4.27 -8.72 18.26
CA GLY A 158 5.43 -9.64 18.32
C GLY A 158 5.47 -10.60 19.51
N ALA A 159 4.39 -10.69 20.30
CA ALA A 159 4.08 -11.62 21.39
C ALA A 159 4.79 -11.48 22.74
N ALA A 160 3.96 -11.38 23.79
CA ALA A 160 4.38 -11.22 25.20
C ALA A 160 4.92 -12.51 25.84
N THR A 161 4.68 -13.65 25.21
CA THR A 161 4.89 -14.99 25.78
C THR A 161 5.62 -15.86 24.76
N GLU A 162 6.51 -16.75 25.20
CA GLU A 162 7.29 -17.62 24.31
C GLU A 162 6.41 -18.39 23.31
N SER A 163 6.94 -18.58 22.10
CA SER A 163 6.26 -19.24 20.98
C SER A 163 7.14 -20.35 20.45
N GLU A 164 6.61 -21.58 20.39
CA GLU A 164 7.27 -22.73 19.75
C GLU A 164 7.51 -22.54 18.24
N ARG A 165 6.90 -21.52 17.63
CA ARG A 165 7.03 -21.19 16.20
C ARG A 165 7.80 -19.88 16.00
N PRO A 166 8.60 -19.76 14.92
CA PRO A 166 9.21 -18.50 14.50
C PRO A 166 8.15 -17.38 14.40
N ARG A 167 8.46 -16.23 14.99
CA ARG A 167 7.56 -15.07 15.01
C ARG A 167 7.67 -14.26 13.72
N PRO A 168 6.60 -13.60 13.24
CA PRO A 168 6.67 -12.74 12.07
C PRO A 168 7.61 -11.56 12.33
N LYS A 169 8.59 -11.35 11.44
CA LYS A 169 9.48 -10.18 11.52
C LYS A 169 8.73 -8.92 11.10
N LEU A 170 8.51 -8.02 12.05
CA LEU A 170 7.82 -6.75 11.82
C LEU A 170 8.84 -5.63 11.55
N ILE A 171 8.74 -5.00 10.39
CA ILE A 171 9.55 -3.83 10.00
C ILE A 171 8.58 -2.71 9.59
N PHE A 172 8.66 -1.57 10.29
CA PHE A 172 7.91 -0.35 9.97
C PHE A 172 8.89 0.71 9.47
N TYR A 173 8.49 1.44 8.42
CA TYR A 173 9.26 2.52 7.83
C TYR A 173 8.33 3.73 7.66
N PHE A 174 8.64 4.82 8.37
CA PHE A 174 7.80 6.01 8.51
C PHE A 174 8.44 7.21 7.81
N GLY A 175 7.63 8.06 7.15
CA GLY A 175 8.11 9.36 6.67
C GLY A 175 8.50 10.29 7.82
N LYS A 176 9.58 11.06 7.65
CA LYS A 176 10.08 12.01 8.67
C LYS A 176 9.10 13.12 9.04
N ARG A 177 8.26 13.50 8.08
CA ARG A 177 7.23 14.54 8.18
C ARG A 177 6.03 14.11 7.34
N ASP A 178 5.38 13.04 7.76
CA ASP A 178 4.14 12.59 7.13
C ASP A 178 2.94 13.31 7.77
N HIS A 179 2.18 14.08 6.98
CA HIS A 179 0.98 14.76 7.46
C HIS A 179 -0.21 13.83 7.75
N TRP A 180 -0.07 12.52 7.53
CA TRP A 180 -1.08 11.50 7.83
C TRP A 180 -0.94 10.86 9.21
N VAL A 181 0.29 10.58 9.62
CA VAL A 181 0.67 10.02 10.91
C VAL A 181 1.46 11.10 11.64
N ALA A 182 0.79 11.83 12.53
CA ALA A 182 1.39 12.97 13.20
C ALA A 182 2.67 12.57 13.95
N ASP A 183 3.71 13.41 13.86
CA ASP A 183 5.06 13.09 14.33
C ASP A 183 5.09 12.56 15.78
N HIS A 184 4.37 13.21 16.70
CA HIS A 184 4.26 12.75 18.09
C HIS A 184 3.66 11.33 18.21
N THR A 185 2.61 11.01 17.45
CA THR A 185 1.97 9.68 17.47
C THR A 185 2.90 8.60 16.93
N ARG A 186 3.71 8.91 15.90
CA ARG A 186 4.79 8.03 15.42
C ARG A 186 5.84 7.84 16.52
N ASP A 187 6.31 8.92 17.12
CA ASP A 187 7.43 8.89 18.07
C ASP A 187 7.04 8.23 19.41
N GLU A 188 5.79 8.39 19.85
CA GLU A 188 5.19 7.64 20.97
C GLU A 188 5.10 6.13 20.67
N LEU A 189 4.64 5.76 19.47
CA LEU A 189 4.56 4.36 19.03
C LEU A 189 5.96 3.71 18.96
N ILE A 190 6.94 4.41 18.40
CA ILE A 190 8.35 3.98 18.36
C ILE A 190 8.88 3.83 19.78
N ALA A 191 8.66 4.82 20.66
CA ALA A 191 9.12 4.76 22.05
C ALA A 191 8.54 3.56 22.81
N ALA A 192 7.26 3.22 22.58
CA ALA A 192 6.55 2.15 23.28
C ALA A 192 6.79 0.75 22.70
N ARG A 193 6.96 0.60 21.37
CA ARG A 193 6.95 -0.71 20.69
C ARG A 193 8.28 -1.12 20.05
N ALA A 194 9.14 -0.19 19.64
CA ALA A 194 10.31 -0.51 18.81
C ALA A 194 11.38 -1.35 19.53
N TYR A 195 12.06 -2.21 18.75
CA TYR A 195 13.32 -2.84 19.16
C TYR A 195 14.38 -1.80 19.53
N ARG A 196 15.21 -2.14 20.52
CA ARG A 196 16.39 -1.37 20.94
C ARG A 196 17.54 -2.34 21.17
N GLU A 197 18.77 -1.90 20.94
CA GLU A 197 19.98 -2.71 21.13
C GLU A 197 20.09 -3.24 22.56
N GLY A 198 20.39 -4.54 22.72
CA GLY A 198 20.35 -5.24 24.00
C GLY A 198 18.94 -5.49 24.56
N GLY A 199 17.90 -5.14 23.81
CA GLY A 199 16.49 -5.39 24.14
C GLY A 199 15.95 -6.67 23.52
N GLU A 200 14.64 -6.85 23.67
CA GLU A 200 13.91 -8.04 23.24
C GLU A 200 13.85 -8.16 21.70
N GLU A 201 14.61 -9.10 21.12
CA GLU A 201 14.77 -9.31 19.66
C GLU A 201 13.46 -9.52 18.88
N TRP A 202 12.39 -9.93 19.56
CA TRP A 202 11.07 -10.14 18.95
C TRP A 202 10.32 -8.84 18.62
N LYS A 203 10.79 -7.68 19.11
CA LYS A 203 10.12 -6.38 18.90
C LYS A 203 10.26 -5.88 17.47
N PRO A 204 9.26 -5.14 16.96
CA PRO A 204 9.31 -4.55 15.63
C PRO A 204 10.51 -3.61 15.46
N ARG A 205 11.23 -3.74 14.34
CA ARG A 205 12.16 -2.69 13.91
C ARG A 205 11.35 -1.54 13.34
N MET A 206 11.50 -0.35 13.92
CA MET A 206 10.83 0.86 13.44
C MET A 206 11.88 1.86 12.98
N LEU A 207 11.75 2.30 11.73
CA LEU A 207 12.70 3.16 11.04
C LEU A 207 12.00 4.44 10.62
N ILE A 208 12.70 5.57 10.76
CA ILE A 208 12.26 6.86 10.21
C ILE A 208 13.10 7.11 8.96
N ASP A 209 12.45 7.52 7.88
CA ASP A 209 13.09 8.01 6.67
C ASP A 209 13.92 9.27 6.95
N GLU A 210 15.05 9.43 6.27
CA GLU A 210 15.87 10.63 6.30
C GLU A 210 15.98 11.31 4.91
N GLU A 211 15.52 10.65 3.84
CA GLU A 211 15.66 11.14 2.46
C GLU A 211 14.51 12.07 2.02
N GLY A 212 13.47 12.22 2.86
CA GLY A 212 12.35 13.13 2.64
C GLY A 212 11.21 12.55 1.80
N ILE A 213 11.08 11.22 1.77
CA ILE A 213 10.06 10.49 1.01
C ILE A 213 8.66 10.87 1.53
N PRO A 214 7.78 11.41 0.67
CA PRO A 214 6.42 11.79 1.06
C PRO A 214 5.49 10.57 1.14
N HIS A 215 4.36 10.70 1.83
CA HIS A 215 3.29 9.67 1.84
C HIS A 215 2.86 9.24 0.42
N SER A 216 2.85 10.19 -0.52
CA SER A 216 2.58 9.97 -1.95
C SER A 216 3.75 9.34 -2.72
N PHE A 217 4.64 8.61 -2.02
CA PHE A 217 5.82 7.95 -2.58
C PHE A 217 5.56 7.20 -3.90
N PRO A 218 4.43 6.48 -4.13
CA PRO A 218 4.27 5.68 -5.34
C PRO A 218 4.35 6.50 -6.63
N ILE A 219 3.93 7.77 -6.58
CA ILE A 219 3.82 8.67 -7.74
C ILE A 219 5.18 9.11 -8.29
N LYS A 220 6.20 9.30 -7.44
CA LYS A 220 7.54 9.81 -7.85
C LYS A 220 8.73 9.12 -7.19
N HIS A 221 8.56 8.54 -6.01
CA HIS A 221 9.59 7.85 -5.22
C HIS A 221 9.40 6.33 -5.22
N GLY A 222 8.53 5.79 -6.07
CA GLY A 222 8.19 4.36 -6.08
C GLY A 222 9.41 3.46 -6.26
N ALA A 223 10.35 3.83 -7.13
CA ALA A 223 11.60 3.08 -7.32
C ALA A 223 12.52 3.14 -6.08
N GLN A 224 12.57 4.26 -5.37
CA GLN A 224 13.39 4.47 -4.16
C GLN A 224 12.89 3.56 -3.02
N VAL A 225 11.60 3.59 -2.73
CA VAL A 225 10.98 2.73 -1.70
C VAL A 225 11.02 1.24 -2.10
N ALA A 226 11.01 0.91 -3.39
CA ALA A 226 11.17 -0.46 -3.85
C ALA A 226 12.55 -1.06 -3.51
N GLU A 227 13.64 -0.28 -3.62
CA GLU A 227 14.97 -0.73 -3.20
C GLU A 227 15.05 -0.96 -1.69
N ILE A 228 14.43 -0.07 -0.89
CA ILE A 228 14.35 -0.18 0.58
C ILE A 228 13.57 -1.44 1.00
N VAL A 229 12.38 -1.65 0.44
CA VAL A 229 11.55 -2.83 0.72
C VAL A 229 12.20 -4.13 0.22
N ALA A 230 12.90 -4.10 -0.92
CA ALA A 230 13.69 -5.24 -1.37
C ALA A 230 14.77 -5.61 -0.34
N GLY A 231 15.47 -4.62 0.24
CA GLY A 231 16.46 -4.85 1.31
C GLY A 231 15.86 -5.53 2.55
N PHE A 232 14.67 -5.12 2.98
CA PHE A 232 13.96 -5.76 4.10
C PHE A 232 13.56 -7.20 3.79
N VAL A 233 13.07 -7.47 2.58
CA VAL A 233 12.72 -8.85 2.14
C VAL A 233 13.97 -9.73 2.05
N ASP A 234 15.08 -9.19 1.56
CA ASP A 234 16.36 -9.90 1.47
C ASP A 234 16.92 -10.26 2.87
N GLU A 235 16.74 -9.38 3.87
CA GLU A 235 17.09 -9.67 5.28
C GLU A 235 16.25 -10.79 5.89
N ILE A 236 14.94 -10.79 5.63
CA ILE A 236 14.02 -11.83 6.09
C ILE A 236 14.39 -13.19 5.46
N ILE A 237 14.54 -13.24 4.13
CA ILE A 237 14.89 -14.47 3.40
C ILE A 237 16.27 -15.01 3.80
N ARG A 238 17.26 -14.15 4.09
CA ARG A 238 18.58 -14.59 4.56
C ARG A 238 18.54 -15.25 5.94
N ALA A 239 17.63 -14.80 6.81
CA ALA A 239 17.47 -15.32 8.17
C ALA A 239 16.51 -16.52 8.28
N ASP A 240 15.76 -16.83 7.22
CA ASP A 240 14.91 -18.02 7.10
C ASP A 240 15.65 -19.25 6.55
N LYS A 241 16.94 -19.10 6.23
CA LYS A 241 17.80 -20.20 5.76
C LYS A 241 18.29 -21.07 6.92
N PRO A 242 18.25 -22.41 6.78
CA PRO A 242 18.86 -23.35 7.71
C PRO A 242 20.40 -23.40 7.58
#